data_AF-A0A3N5PHC8-F1
#
_entry.id   AF-A0A3N5PHC8-F1
#
_cell.length_a   1.000
_cell.length_b   1.000
_cell.length_c   1.000
_cell.angle_alpha   90.00
_cell.angle_beta   90.00
_cell.angle_gamma   90.00
#
_symmetry.space_group_name_H-M   'P 1'
#
loop_
_entity.id
_entity.type
_entity.pdbx_description
1 polymer ?
#
loop_
_entity_poly.entity_id
_entity_poly.type
_entity_poly.pdbx_seq_one_letter_code
_entity_poly.pdbx_strand_id
1 'polypeptide(L)'
;ISTVGTREKITSGELERMYELAAEWGVGEFRILSPVASGAAAGCRAFMLSPEDRKALYDFHVCRNRRGSGPAVAGFAYLESEDMFGCGGGYHHLFIDAAGEVCPCDLTPLSMGNACLEPLAEIWARMAKHFALPRTRCLMSHIAGLLTQGEATLPLPREISERILSTIPHDGDLPGAYKRLLKPPQQ
;
A
#
# COMPACT_ATOMS: atom_id res chain seq x y z
N ILE A 1 15.50 10.00 -1.33
CA ILE A 1 15.28 9.41 -2.68
C ILE A 1 14.25 8.29 -2.60
N SER A 2 13.61 7.91 -3.71
CA SER A 2 12.60 6.83 -3.71
C SER A 2 12.71 5.91 -4.92
N THR A 3 12.31 4.65 -4.76
CA THR A 3 12.21 3.65 -5.85
C THR A 3 11.06 2.68 -5.62
N VAL A 4 10.66 1.97 -6.65
CA VAL A 4 9.87 0.73 -6.54
C VAL A 4 10.83 -0.45 -6.33
N GLY A 5 10.54 -1.33 -5.38
CA GLY A 5 11.33 -2.53 -5.10
C GLY A 5 10.88 -3.72 -5.96
N THR A 6 11.14 -3.68 -7.27
CA THR A 6 10.83 -4.82 -8.16
C THR A 6 11.75 -6.01 -7.88
N ARG A 7 11.33 -7.22 -8.27
CA ARG A 7 12.16 -8.45 -8.14
C ARG A 7 13.56 -8.25 -8.72
N GLU A 8 13.67 -7.64 -9.89
CA GLU A 8 14.95 -7.36 -10.55
C GLU A 8 15.86 -6.48 -9.69
N LYS A 9 15.32 -5.42 -9.06
CA LYS A 9 16.11 -4.53 -8.18
C LYS A 9 16.54 -5.23 -6.89
N ILE A 10 15.69 -6.12 -6.38
CA ILE A 10 16.00 -6.95 -5.20
C ILE A 10 17.17 -7.90 -5.51
N THR A 11 17.15 -8.59 -6.66
CA THR A 11 18.14 -9.63 -6.97
C THR A 11 19.43 -9.10 -7.57
N SER A 12 19.41 -7.96 -8.26
CA SER A 12 20.59 -7.37 -8.93
C SER A 12 21.52 -6.57 -8.00
N GLY A 13 21.16 -6.41 -6.72
CA GLY A 13 21.86 -5.54 -5.78
C GLY A 13 21.69 -4.05 -6.07
N GLU A 14 20.76 -3.65 -6.94
CA GLU A 14 20.51 -2.24 -7.24
C GLU A 14 20.08 -1.45 -6.00
N LEU A 15 19.25 -2.06 -5.15
CA LEU A 15 18.81 -1.39 -3.91
C LEU A 15 19.99 -1.04 -2.98
N GLU A 16 21.04 -1.87 -2.95
CA GLU A 16 22.25 -1.61 -2.19
C GLU A 16 23.02 -0.42 -2.77
N ARG A 17 23.25 -0.42 -4.09
CA ARG A 17 23.92 0.69 -4.78
C ARG A 17 23.17 2.01 -4.60
N MET A 18 21.84 1.97 -4.65
CA MET A 18 21.00 3.16 -4.40
C MET A 18 21.11 3.65 -2.95
N TYR A 19 21.17 2.74 -1.98
CA TYR A 19 21.36 3.09 -0.56
C TYR A 19 22.74 3.73 -0.32
N GLU A 20 23.79 3.18 -0.91
CA GLU A 20 25.16 3.72 -0.82
C GLU A 20 25.24 5.12 -1.43
N LEU A 21 24.66 5.31 -2.62
CA LEU A 21 24.59 6.62 -3.26
C LEU A 21 23.80 7.62 -2.41
N ALA A 22 22.68 7.19 -1.82
CA ALA A 22 21.91 8.04 -0.91
C ALA A 22 22.71 8.45 0.34
N ALA A 23 23.53 7.54 0.88
CA ALA A 23 24.41 7.83 2.00
C ALA A 23 25.50 8.84 1.60
N GLU A 24 26.12 8.67 0.43
CA GLU A 24 27.12 9.61 -0.11
C GLU A 24 26.53 11.02 -0.27
N TRP A 25 25.30 11.11 -0.75
CA TRP A 25 24.59 12.39 -0.94
C TRP A 25 24.01 12.99 0.35
N GLY A 26 24.17 12.33 1.51
CA GLY A 26 23.62 12.82 2.77
C GLY A 26 22.08 12.84 2.81
N VAL A 27 21.43 11.93 2.07
CA VAL A 27 19.96 11.84 2.01
C VAL A 27 19.40 11.39 3.36
N GLY A 28 18.34 12.05 3.84
CA GLY A 28 17.69 11.68 5.10
C GLY A 28 16.85 10.40 5.02
N GLU A 29 16.15 10.17 3.92
CA GLU A 29 15.25 9.01 3.73
C GLU A 29 15.44 8.33 2.36
N PHE A 30 15.53 7.00 2.38
CA PHE A 30 15.43 6.14 1.20
C PHE A 30 14.11 5.35 1.23
N ARG A 31 13.13 5.76 0.41
CA ARG A 31 11.81 5.12 0.34
C ARG A 31 11.76 4.03 -0.72
N ILE A 32 11.30 2.84 -0.33
CA ILE A 32 11.13 1.69 -1.24
C ILE A 32 9.65 1.29 -1.22
N LEU A 33 8.95 1.60 -2.32
CA LEU A 33 7.56 1.24 -2.55
C LEU A 33 7.45 -0.20 -3.05
N SER A 34 6.42 -0.93 -2.63
CA SER A 34 6.12 -2.25 -3.20
C SER A 34 5.48 -2.09 -4.58
N PRO A 35 5.85 -2.90 -5.58
CA PRO A 35 5.15 -2.94 -6.86
C PRO A 35 3.70 -3.39 -6.64
N VAL A 36 2.78 -2.72 -7.31
CA VAL A 36 1.35 -2.99 -7.25
C VAL A 36 0.80 -3.13 -8.67
N ALA A 37 0.03 -4.18 -8.91
CA ALA A 37 -0.58 -4.51 -10.19
C ALA A 37 -1.78 -3.59 -10.50
N SER A 38 -1.48 -2.32 -10.74
CA SER A 38 -2.42 -1.25 -11.11
C SER A 38 -1.91 -0.52 -12.37
N GLY A 39 -2.71 0.38 -12.93
CA GLY A 39 -2.38 1.12 -14.15
C GLY A 39 -2.04 0.18 -15.31
N ALA A 40 -0.88 0.36 -15.95
CA ALA A 40 -0.43 -0.51 -17.05
C ALA A 40 -0.17 -1.97 -16.63
N ALA A 41 0.03 -2.22 -15.32
CA ALA A 41 0.20 -3.56 -14.76
C ALA A 41 -1.11 -4.12 -14.17
N ALA A 42 -2.25 -3.44 -14.36
CA ALA A 42 -3.54 -3.90 -13.89
C ALA A 42 -3.80 -5.33 -14.35
N GLY A 43 -4.21 -6.19 -13.41
CA GLY A 43 -4.48 -7.57 -13.72
C GLY A 43 -3.29 -8.53 -13.75
N CYS A 44 -2.08 -8.00 -13.81
CA CYS A 44 -0.87 -8.82 -13.79
C CYS A 44 -0.50 -9.16 -12.35
N ARG A 45 -1.13 -10.19 -11.76
CA ARG A 45 -0.82 -10.63 -10.39
C ARG A 45 0.66 -10.96 -10.20
N ALA A 46 1.34 -11.44 -11.25
CA ALA A 46 2.77 -11.73 -11.23
C ALA A 46 3.66 -10.48 -11.03
N PHE A 47 3.12 -9.27 -11.23
CA PHE A 47 3.80 -8.01 -10.94
C PHE A 47 3.86 -7.70 -9.44
N MET A 48 2.97 -8.30 -8.64
CA MET A 48 3.03 -8.19 -7.18
C MET A 48 4.25 -8.94 -6.63
N LEU A 49 4.77 -8.48 -5.49
CA LEU A 49 5.84 -9.19 -4.76
C LEU A 49 5.41 -10.61 -4.37
N SER A 50 6.30 -11.58 -4.58
CA SER A 50 6.17 -12.88 -3.93
C SER A 50 6.43 -12.77 -2.41
N PRO A 51 6.09 -13.80 -1.61
CA PRO A 51 6.47 -13.84 -0.20
C PRO A 51 7.98 -13.66 0.02
N GLU A 52 8.80 -14.24 -0.86
CA GLU A 52 10.27 -14.14 -0.81
C GLU A 52 10.74 -12.72 -1.14
N ASP A 53 10.20 -12.10 -2.20
CA ASP A 53 10.54 -10.72 -2.56
C ASP A 53 10.15 -9.75 -1.42
N ARG A 54 8.97 -9.96 -0.83
CA ARG A 54 8.48 -9.16 0.31
C ARG A 54 9.40 -9.32 1.51
N LYS A 55 9.81 -10.56 1.84
CA LYS A 55 10.74 -10.83 2.92
C LYS A 55 12.10 -10.15 2.68
N ALA A 56 12.63 -10.19 1.47
CA ALA A 56 13.90 -9.54 1.16
C ALA A 56 13.84 -8.02 1.40
N LEU A 57 12.76 -7.35 0.96
CA LEU A 57 12.57 -5.92 1.23
C LEU A 57 12.31 -5.60 2.70
N TYR A 58 11.58 -6.48 3.41
CA TYR A 58 11.39 -6.38 4.85
C TYR A 58 12.74 -6.41 5.57
N ASP A 59 13.55 -7.43 5.28
CA ASP A 59 14.86 -7.63 5.90
C ASP A 59 15.80 -6.47 5.55
N PHE A 60 15.77 -5.98 4.30
CA PHE A 60 16.53 -4.80 3.89
C PHE A 60 16.20 -3.58 4.76
N HIS A 61 14.91 -3.28 4.95
CA HIS A 61 14.48 -2.18 5.84
C HIS A 61 15.01 -2.36 7.27
N VAL A 62 14.77 -3.53 7.87
CA VAL A 62 15.12 -3.78 9.27
C VAL A 62 16.63 -3.76 9.47
N CYS A 63 17.39 -4.41 8.59
CA CYS A 63 18.85 -4.48 8.68
C CYS A 63 19.51 -3.12 8.52
N ARG A 64 19.04 -2.29 7.59
CA ARG A 64 19.64 -0.96 7.34
C ARG A 64 19.34 0.00 8.48
N ASN A 65 18.09 0.05 8.95
CA ASN A 65 17.70 0.95 10.03
C ASN A 65 18.33 0.56 11.39
N ARG A 66 18.60 -0.72 11.64
CA ARG A 66 19.31 -1.15 12.86
C ARG A 66 20.76 -0.68 12.96
N ARG A 67 21.39 -0.27 11.85
CA ARG A 67 22.79 0.22 11.84
C ARG A 67 22.94 1.60 12.47
N GLY A 68 21.85 2.36 12.62
CA GLY A 68 21.88 3.71 13.19
C GLY A 68 22.71 4.73 12.39
N SER A 69 23.02 4.43 11.13
CA SER A 69 23.85 5.27 10.25
C SER A 69 23.40 5.12 8.79
N GLY A 70 23.61 6.18 7.99
CA GLY A 70 23.10 6.27 6.62
C GLY A 70 21.65 6.77 6.56
N PRO A 71 21.02 6.73 5.36
CA PRO A 71 19.64 7.16 5.19
C PRO A 71 18.68 6.22 5.93
N ALA A 72 17.65 6.79 6.54
CA ALA A 72 16.54 6.00 7.08
C ALA A 72 15.81 5.31 5.92
N VAL A 73 15.70 3.99 5.98
CA VAL A 73 14.97 3.23 4.95
C VAL A 73 13.49 3.24 5.29
N ALA A 74 12.63 3.71 4.38
CA ALA A 74 11.18 3.61 4.48
C ALA A 74 10.68 2.54 3.50
N GLY A 75 10.70 1.27 3.93
CA GLY A 75 10.37 0.12 3.08
C GLY A 75 8.93 -0.30 3.31
N PHE A 76 8.08 -0.18 2.30
CA PHE A 76 6.64 -0.44 2.43
C PHE A 76 6.33 -1.91 2.68
N ALA A 77 7.19 -2.83 2.23
CA ALA A 77 7.11 -4.24 2.58
C ALA A 77 7.22 -4.51 4.11
N TYR A 78 7.91 -3.64 4.86
CA TYR A 78 7.96 -3.68 6.32
C TYR A 78 6.85 -2.81 6.94
N LEU A 79 6.74 -1.55 6.52
CA LEU A 79 5.81 -0.59 7.14
C LEU A 79 4.35 -1.02 7.01
N GLU A 80 3.96 -1.57 5.85
CA GLU A 80 2.62 -2.09 5.58
C GLU A 80 2.48 -3.60 5.86
N SER A 81 3.43 -4.19 6.58
CA SER A 81 3.33 -5.58 7.03
C SER A 81 2.40 -5.70 8.24
N GLU A 82 1.97 -6.94 8.50
CA GLU A 82 1.18 -7.29 9.68
C GLU A 82 1.92 -7.02 11.00
N ASP A 83 3.26 -6.95 11.01
CA ASP A 83 4.05 -6.65 12.22
C ASP A 83 4.01 -5.16 12.61
N MET A 84 3.69 -4.31 11.61
CA MET A 84 3.73 -2.85 11.70
C MET A 84 2.34 -2.25 11.49
N PHE A 85 2.19 -1.33 10.54
CA PHE A 85 0.95 -0.57 10.35
C PHE A 85 -0.05 -1.28 9.44
N GLY A 86 0.36 -2.30 8.68
CA GLY A 86 -0.52 -2.89 7.69
C GLY A 86 -0.92 -1.90 6.58
N CYS A 87 -1.95 -2.25 5.82
CA CYS A 87 -2.50 -1.38 4.78
C CYS A 87 -3.47 -0.36 5.38
N GLY A 88 -3.11 0.92 5.27
CA GLY A 88 -3.93 2.05 5.74
C GLY A 88 -4.86 2.67 4.68
N GLY A 89 -4.87 2.14 3.45
CA GLY A 89 -5.69 2.67 2.36
C GLY A 89 -7.18 2.56 2.68
N GLY A 90 -7.91 3.65 2.55
CA GLY A 90 -9.33 3.77 2.91
C GLY A 90 -9.60 3.94 4.40
N TYR A 91 -8.61 3.71 5.28
CA TYR A 91 -8.76 3.83 6.74
C TYR A 91 -8.09 5.09 7.31
N HIS A 92 -6.81 5.32 6.99
CA HIS A 92 -6.07 6.51 7.43
C HIS A 92 -5.87 7.55 6.34
N HIS A 93 -5.92 7.12 5.09
CA HIS A 93 -5.74 7.99 3.95
C HIS A 93 -6.65 7.56 2.81
N LEU A 94 -6.77 8.47 1.86
CA LEU A 94 -7.41 8.31 0.57
C LEU A 94 -6.52 8.95 -0.50
N PHE A 95 -6.85 8.71 -1.75
CA PHE A 95 -6.27 9.40 -2.89
C PHE A 95 -7.39 10.07 -3.69
N ILE A 96 -7.13 11.27 -4.21
CA ILE A 96 -8.02 11.95 -5.17
C ILE A 96 -7.21 12.13 -6.45
N ASP A 97 -7.70 11.57 -7.56
CA ASP A 97 -7.02 11.69 -8.84
C ASP A 97 -7.28 13.05 -9.51
N ALA A 98 -6.68 13.27 -10.69
CA ALA A 98 -6.81 14.52 -11.43
C ALA A 98 -8.24 14.78 -11.97
N ALA A 99 -9.09 13.76 -12.08
CA ALA A 99 -10.49 13.88 -12.47
C ALA A 99 -11.42 14.11 -11.26
N GLY A 100 -10.87 14.05 -10.04
CA GLY A 100 -11.62 14.17 -8.79
C GLY A 100 -12.10 12.85 -8.21
N GLU A 101 -11.78 11.71 -8.82
CA GLU A 101 -12.19 10.40 -8.33
C GLU A 101 -11.44 10.09 -7.02
N VAL A 102 -12.20 9.70 -6.01
CA VAL A 102 -11.69 9.39 -4.67
C VAL A 102 -11.51 7.87 -4.54
N CYS A 103 -10.28 7.43 -4.30
CA CYS A 103 -9.88 6.04 -4.18
C CYS A 103 -9.29 5.74 -2.78
N PRO A 104 -9.30 4.47 -2.32
CA PRO A 104 -8.70 4.09 -1.02
C PRO A 104 -7.21 4.42 -0.89
N CYS A 105 -6.45 4.26 -1.98
CA CYS A 105 -5.08 4.75 -2.12
C CYS A 105 -4.76 4.96 -3.60
N ASP A 106 -3.62 5.57 -3.89
CA ASP A 106 -3.13 5.87 -5.24
C ASP A 106 -2.92 4.63 -6.12
N LEU A 107 -2.71 3.46 -5.49
CA LEU A 107 -2.50 2.19 -6.18
C LEU A 107 -3.72 1.27 -6.17
N THR A 108 -4.84 1.71 -5.59
CA THR A 108 -6.12 0.97 -5.55
C THR A 108 -7.15 1.71 -6.38
N PRO A 109 -7.30 1.37 -7.68
CA PRO A 109 -8.13 2.13 -8.61
C PRO A 109 -9.62 1.76 -8.47
N LEU A 110 -10.16 1.97 -7.27
CA LEU A 110 -11.55 1.70 -6.89
C LEU A 110 -12.20 3.04 -6.51
N SER A 111 -12.94 3.66 -7.42
CA SER A 111 -13.61 4.92 -7.10
C SER A 111 -14.69 4.69 -6.05
N MET A 112 -14.76 5.60 -5.07
CA MET A 112 -15.80 5.67 -4.05
C MET A 112 -16.75 6.85 -4.25
N GLY A 113 -16.48 7.71 -5.24
CA GLY A 113 -17.16 8.97 -5.49
C GLY A 113 -16.23 9.99 -6.14
N ASN A 114 -16.78 11.12 -6.59
CA ASN A 114 -16.00 12.19 -7.19
C ASN A 114 -16.12 13.49 -6.36
N ALA A 115 -14.99 13.99 -5.86
CA ALA A 115 -14.93 15.16 -4.98
C ALA A 115 -15.34 16.48 -5.67
N CYS A 116 -15.42 16.51 -6.99
CA CYS A 116 -15.98 17.63 -7.76
C CYS A 116 -17.51 17.59 -7.85
N LEU A 117 -18.14 16.45 -7.55
CA LEU A 117 -19.58 16.22 -7.69
C LEU A 117 -20.31 16.10 -6.36
N GLU A 118 -19.66 15.57 -5.32
CA GLU A 118 -20.26 15.37 -4.00
C GLU A 118 -19.25 15.69 -2.87
N PRO A 119 -19.73 16.05 -1.66
CA PRO A 119 -18.83 16.41 -0.55
C PRO A 119 -17.89 15.27 -0.16
N LEU A 120 -16.59 15.55 -0.02
CA LEU A 120 -15.58 14.56 0.36
C LEU A 120 -15.93 13.82 1.67
N ALA A 121 -16.57 14.49 2.62
CA ALA A 121 -17.00 13.89 3.88
C ALA A 121 -18.02 12.76 3.67
N GLU A 122 -18.92 12.88 2.70
CA GLU A 122 -19.90 11.84 2.36
C GLU A 122 -19.23 10.66 1.66
N ILE A 123 -18.28 10.94 0.77
CA ILE A 123 -17.46 9.93 0.11
C ILE A 123 -16.64 9.16 1.15
N TRP A 124 -16.00 9.86 2.09
CA TRP A 124 -15.24 9.24 3.18
C TRP A 124 -16.13 8.37 4.06
N ALA A 125 -17.30 8.86 4.48
CA ALA A 125 -18.23 8.10 5.30
C ALA A 125 -18.74 6.83 4.60
N ARG A 126 -18.91 6.88 3.28
CA ARG A 126 -19.23 5.71 2.44
C ARG A 126 -18.06 4.73 2.40
N MET A 127 -16.87 5.20 2.10
CA MET A 127 -15.65 4.39 2.03
C MET A 127 -15.34 3.72 3.38
N ALA A 128 -15.45 4.44 4.49
CA ALA A 128 -15.16 3.94 5.83
C ALA A 128 -15.98 2.69 6.21
N LYS A 129 -17.16 2.46 5.59
CA LYS A 129 -17.95 1.23 5.77
C LYS A 129 -17.22 -0.03 5.27
N HIS A 130 -16.30 0.11 4.33
CA HIS A 130 -15.50 -0.98 3.76
C HIS A 130 -14.08 -1.08 4.36
N PHE A 131 -13.68 -0.08 5.15
CA PHE A 131 -12.34 0.08 5.70
C PHE A 131 -12.42 0.47 7.18
N ALA A 132 -13.27 -0.21 7.95
CA ALA A 132 -13.48 0.11 9.36
C ALA A 132 -12.23 -0.11 10.24
N LEU A 133 -11.32 -0.97 9.79
CA LEU A 133 -10.06 -1.33 10.45
C LEU A 133 -8.91 -1.34 9.42
N PRO A 134 -7.66 -1.09 9.85
CA PRO A 134 -6.49 -1.26 9.00
C PRO A 134 -6.28 -2.74 8.70
N ARG A 135 -5.84 -3.07 7.50
CA ARG A 135 -5.68 -4.47 7.06
C ARG A 135 -4.28 -4.97 7.33
N THR A 136 -4.12 -6.26 7.56
CA THR A 136 -2.80 -6.89 7.78
C THR A 136 -1.96 -6.98 6.52
N ARG A 137 -2.58 -6.83 5.34
CA ARG A 137 -1.93 -6.88 4.03
C ARG A 137 -2.52 -5.83 3.09
N CYS A 138 -1.71 -5.45 2.09
CA CYS A 138 -2.14 -4.59 1.00
C CYS A 138 -3.42 -5.13 0.33
N LEU A 139 -4.45 -4.28 0.19
CA LEU A 139 -5.73 -4.64 -0.44
C LEU A 139 -5.51 -5.23 -1.84
N MET A 140 -4.57 -4.67 -2.60
CA MET A 140 -4.24 -5.12 -3.95
C MET A 140 -3.69 -6.55 -4.01
N SER A 141 -3.19 -7.12 -2.91
CA SER A 141 -2.83 -8.54 -2.86
C SER A 141 -4.04 -9.48 -3.00
N HIS A 142 -5.24 -8.98 -2.72
CA HIS A 142 -6.51 -9.71 -2.85
C HIS A 142 -7.18 -9.45 -4.20
N ILE A 143 -7.13 -8.21 -4.69
CA ILE A 143 -7.95 -7.78 -5.83
C ILE A 143 -7.20 -7.60 -7.15
N ALA A 144 -5.86 -7.69 -7.16
CA ALA A 144 -5.07 -7.48 -8.39
C ALA A 144 -5.58 -8.28 -9.59
N GLY A 145 -6.00 -9.54 -9.37
CA GLY A 145 -6.53 -10.40 -10.44
C GLY A 145 -7.98 -10.08 -10.87
N LEU A 146 -8.69 -9.23 -10.13
CA LEU A 146 -10.07 -8.82 -10.43
C LEU A 146 -10.12 -7.56 -11.31
N LEU A 147 -9.01 -6.81 -11.40
CA LEU A 147 -8.94 -5.58 -12.20
C LEU A 147 -8.92 -5.84 -13.72
N THR A 148 -8.75 -7.09 -14.18
CA THR A 148 -8.82 -7.46 -15.61
C THR A 148 -10.22 -7.66 -16.15
N GLN A 149 -11.25 -7.69 -15.30
CA GLN A 149 -12.58 -8.19 -15.67
C GLN A 149 -13.41 -7.21 -16.52
N GLY A 150 -12.79 -6.29 -17.28
CA GLY A 150 -13.49 -5.49 -18.30
C GLY A 150 -12.62 -4.45 -19.00
N GLU A 151 -13.09 -3.96 -20.14
CA GLU A 151 -12.65 -2.75 -20.86
C GLU A 151 -12.89 -1.46 -20.03
N ALA A 152 -12.98 -1.57 -18.71
CA ALA A 152 -13.28 -0.46 -17.82
C ALA A 152 -12.04 0.43 -17.69
N THR A 153 -12.20 1.70 -18.02
CA THR A 153 -11.25 2.75 -17.63
C THR A 153 -11.10 2.75 -16.12
N LEU A 154 -9.86 2.72 -15.64
CA LEU A 154 -9.55 2.89 -14.23
C LEU A 154 -9.60 4.39 -13.86
N PRO A 155 -10.07 4.75 -12.65
CA PRO A 155 -10.55 3.86 -11.59
C PRO A 155 -11.91 3.21 -11.92
N LEU A 156 -12.14 2.02 -11.35
CA LEU A 156 -13.40 1.31 -11.52
C LEU A 156 -14.57 2.16 -10.98
N PRO A 157 -15.73 2.19 -11.68
CA PRO A 157 -16.93 2.86 -11.21
C PRO A 157 -17.34 2.38 -9.82
N ARG A 158 -17.93 3.28 -9.03
CA ARG A 158 -18.32 3.04 -7.63
C ARG A 158 -19.10 1.74 -7.43
N GLU A 159 -20.08 1.47 -8.28
CA GLU A 159 -20.94 0.28 -8.15
C GLU A 159 -20.16 -1.03 -8.35
N ILE A 160 -19.07 -1.01 -9.11
CA ILE A 160 -18.15 -2.15 -9.28
C ILE A 160 -17.18 -2.20 -8.10
N SER A 161 -16.63 -1.05 -7.69
CA SER A 161 -15.74 -0.91 -6.55
C SER A 161 -16.35 -1.45 -5.25
N GLU A 162 -17.58 -1.03 -4.92
CA GLU A 162 -18.29 -1.49 -3.72
C GLU A 162 -18.56 -2.99 -3.76
N ARG A 163 -18.87 -3.54 -4.94
CA ARG A 163 -19.06 -4.98 -5.14
C ARG A 163 -17.78 -5.75 -4.89
N ILE A 164 -16.65 -5.31 -5.44
CA ILE A 164 -15.34 -5.92 -5.19
C ILE A 164 -15.02 -5.86 -3.69
N LEU A 165 -15.16 -4.69 -3.07
CA LEU A 165 -14.88 -4.50 -1.64
C LEU A 165 -15.75 -5.39 -0.73
N SER A 166 -17.01 -5.65 -1.11
CA SER A 166 -17.90 -6.54 -0.36
C SER A 166 -17.48 -8.01 -0.37
N THR A 167 -16.70 -8.45 -1.37
CA THR A 167 -16.21 -9.83 -1.46
C THR A 167 -14.93 -10.08 -0.67
N ILE A 168 -14.27 -9.02 -0.21
CA ILE A 168 -12.97 -9.12 0.45
C ILE A 168 -13.23 -9.30 1.94
N PRO A 169 -12.66 -10.35 2.57
CA PRO A 169 -12.82 -10.56 3.99
C PRO A 169 -12.32 -9.32 4.75
N HIS A 170 -13.09 -8.91 5.75
CA HIS A 170 -12.54 -8.08 6.81
C HIS A 170 -11.70 -9.00 7.68
N ASP A 171 -10.39 -8.99 7.43
CA ASP A 171 -9.41 -9.57 8.33
C ASP A 171 -9.53 -8.83 9.66
N GLY A 172 -10.29 -9.38 10.60
CA GLY A 172 -10.54 -8.78 11.93
C GLY A 172 -9.28 -8.70 12.81
N ASP A 173 -8.15 -9.16 12.31
CA ASP A 173 -6.85 -9.00 12.93
C ASP A 173 -6.28 -7.60 12.68
N LEU A 174 -5.86 -6.96 13.76
CA LEU A 174 -5.15 -5.69 13.69
C LEU A 174 -3.66 -5.91 13.38
N PRO A 175 -3.03 -5.03 12.59
CA PRO A 175 -1.58 -4.99 12.46
C PRO A 175 -0.90 -4.71 13.82
N GLY A 176 0.35 -5.15 13.98
CA GLY A 176 1.07 -5.16 15.23
C GLY A 176 1.18 -3.78 15.90
N ALA A 177 1.32 -2.70 15.12
CA ALA A 177 1.31 -1.34 15.64
C ALA A 177 -0.06 -1.00 16.26
N TYR A 178 -1.17 -1.30 15.59
CA TYR A 178 -2.52 -1.07 16.10
C TYR A 178 -2.85 -1.96 17.29
N LYS A 179 -2.37 -3.21 17.31
CA LYS A 179 -2.48 -4.08 18.50
C LYS A 179 -1.78 -3.47 19.72
N ARG A 180 -0.71 -2.69 19.53
CA ARG A 180 -0.02 -1.99 20.64
C ARG A 180 -0.72 -0.69 21.03
N LEU A 181 -1.19 0.07 20.05
CA LEU A 181 -1.84 1.37 20.26
C LEU A 181 -3.27 1.27 20.80
N LEU A 182 -4.03 0.27 20.35
CA LEU A 182 -5.44 0.06 20.70
C LEU A 182 -5.65 -0.92 21.85
N LYS A 183 -4.57 -1.33 22.56
CA LYS A 183 -4.71 -2.07 23.82
C LYS A 183 -5.53 -1.21 24.78
N PRO A 184 -6.57 -1.77 25.45
CA PRO A 184 -7.22 -1.05 26.53
C PRO A 184 -6.15 -0.69 27.59
N PRO A 185 -6.25 0.48 28.24
CA PRO A 185 -5.33 0.84 29.30
C PRO A 185 -5.28 -0.28 30.33
N GLN A 186 -4.07 -0.70 30.73
CA GLN A 186 -3.89 -1.68 31.80
C GLN A 186 -4.56 -1.11 33.06
N GLN A 187 -5.57 -1.83 33.58
CA GLN A 187 -6.15 -1.57 34.90
C GLN A 187 -5.16 -1.99 35.98
#